data_AF-X5QZL0-F1
#
_entry.id   AF-X5QZL0-F1
#
_cell.length_a   1.000
_cell.length_b   1.000
_cell.length_c   1.000
_cell.angle_alpha   90.00
_cell.angle_beta   90.00
_cell.angle_gamma   90.00
#
_symmetry.space_group_name_H-M   'P 1'
#
loop_
_entity.id
_entity.type
_entity.pdbx_description
1 polymer ?
#
loop_
_entity_poly.entity_id
_entity_poly.type
_entity_poly.pdbx_seq_one_letter_code
_entity_poly.pdbx_strand_id
1 'polypeptide(L)' 'MRFEDRAEPKILASTDAIIRIAATCVCGSDLWPYRGLQASSGPTPMGHEYCGLVEEGRPRHDEMV' A
#
# COMPACT_ATOMS: atom_id res chain seq x y z
N MET A 1 9.04 0.24 14.45
CA MET A 1 8.58 1.01 13.27
C MET A 1 9.70 1.95 12.85
N ARG A 2 9.99 2.04 11.55
CA ARG A 2 11.00 2.94 10.98
C ARG A 2 10.42 3.55 9.72
N PHE A 3 10.79 4.80 9.42
CA PHE A 3 10.55 5.44 8.14
C PHE A 3 11.82 5.39 7.29
N GLU A 4 11.65 5.15 6.00
CA GLU A 4 12.76 5.13 5.04
C GLU A 4 12.24 5.56 3.68
N ASP A 5 13.09 6.25 2.93
CA ASP A 5 12.81 6.53 1.53
C ASP A 5 12.93 5.25 0.72
N ARG A 6 12.03 5.09 -0.26
CA ARG A 6 12.05 3.98 -1.21
C ARG A 6 11.90 4.51 -2.63
N ALA A 7 12.33 3.69 -3.59
CA ALA A 7 12.10 3.99 -4.99
C ALA A 7 10.59 4.11 -5.26
N GLU A 8 10.23 5.03 -6.15
CA GLU A 8 8.84 5.18 -6.59
C GLU A 8 8.33 3.86 -7.18
N PRO A 9 7.04 3.52 -6.94
CA PRO A 9 6.43 2.33 -7.50
C PRO A 9 6.40 2.44 -9.03
N LYS A 10 6.37 1.28 -9.70
CA LYS A 10 6.25 1.19 -11.16
C LYS A 10 5.12 0.25 -11.50
N ILE A 11 4.43 0.52 -12.60
CA ILE A 11 3.48 -0.42 -13.20
C ILE A 11 4.27 -1.63 -13.71
N LEU A 12 3.94 -2.83 -13.24
CA LEU A 12 4.59 -4.08 -13.66
C LEU A 12 3.67 -4.92 -14.54
N ALA A 13 2.37 -4.89 -14.27
CA ALA A 13 1.32 -5.54 -15.03
C ALA A 13 0.26 -4.51 -15.48
N SER A 14 -0.47 -4.85 -16.55
CA SER A 14 -1.56 -4.00 -17.09
C SER A 14 -2.73 -3.80 -16.12
N THR A 15 -2.79 -4.59 -15.05
CA THR A 15 -3.80 -4.54 -13.98
C THR A 15 -3.40 -3.66 -12.81
N ASP A 16 -2.17 -3.15 -12.78
CA ASP A 16 -1.68 -2.37 -11.64
C ASP A 16 -2.21 -0.92 -11.71
N ALA A 17 -2.25 -0.28 -10.54
CA ALA A 17 -2.50 1.13 -10.39
C ALA A 17 -1.53 1.72 -9.36
N ILE A 18 -1.05 2.94 -9.61
CA ILE A 18 -0.27 3.72 -8.65
C ILE A 18 -1.22 4.72 -8.00
N ILE A 19 -1.24 4.75 -6.67
CA ILE A 19 -2.12 5.60 -5.89
C ILE A 19 -1.29 6.60 -5.09
N ARG A 20 -1.53 7.89 -5.27
CA ARG A 20 -1.09 8.91 -4.31
C ARG A 20 -2.01 8.87 -3.11
N ILE A 21 -1.45 8.36 -2.02
CA ILE A 21 -2.14 8.19 -0.75
C ILE A 21 -2.50 9.56 -0.16
N ALA A 22 -3.78 9.77 0.10
CA ALA A 22 -4.29 10.93 0.82
C ALA A 22 -4.36 10.65 2.33
N ALA A 23 -4.76 9.42 2.69
CA ALA A 23 -4.77 8.94 4.06
C ALA A 23 -4.58 7.42 4.11
N THR A 24 -4.01 6.95 5.21
CA THR A 24 -3.94 5.52 5.55
C THR A 24 -4.15 5.35 7.05
N CYS A 25 -4.76 4.25 7.44
CA CYS A 25 -4.99 3.90 8.83
C CYS A 25 -3.93 2.92 9.35
N VAL A 26 -3.86 2.80 10.67
CA VAL A 26 -3.13 1.73 11.35
C VAL A 26 -4.15 0.77 11.92
N CYS A 27 -4.16 -0.45 11.41
CA CYS A 27 -5.01 -1.52 11.90
C CYS A 27 -4.33 -2.29 13.03
N GLY A 28 -5.12 -3.00 13.85
CA GLY A 28 -4.58 -3.89 14.87
C GLY A 28 -3.70 -5.02 14.31
N SER A 29 -3.96 -5.46 13.07
CA SER A 29 -3.21 -6.48 12.34
C SER A 29 -1.86 -5.99 11.83
N ASP A 30 -1.69 -4.70 11.54
CA ASP A 30 -0.38 -4.13 11.17
C ASP A 30 0.65 -4.32 12.31
N LEU A 31 0.19 -4.46 13.55
CA LEU A 31 1.03 -4.61 14.73
C LEU A 31 1.32 -6.07 15.12
N TRP A 32 0.77 -7.07 14.42
CA TRP A 32 1.01 -8.48 14.78
C TRP A 32 2.49 -8.87 14.75
N PRO A 33 3.29 -8.50 13.73
CA PRO A 33 4.73 -8.76 13.74
C PRO A 33 5.44 -8.04 14.88
N TYR A 34 5.04 -6.80 15.18
CA TYR A 34 5.60 -6.02 16.28
C TYR A 34 5.29 -6.63 17.65
N ARG A 35 4.12 -7.28 17.80
CA ARG A 35 3.69 -7.98 19.01
C ARG A 35 4.21 -9.42 19.12
N GLY A 36 4.96 -9.91 18.13
CA GLY A 36 5.44 -11.29 18.10
C GLY A 36 4.35 -12.33 17.80
N LEU A 37 3.19 -11.92 17.30
CA LEU A 37 2.05 -12.79 16.97
C LEU A 37 2.15 -13.37 15.56
N GLN A 38 3.05 -12.85 14.73
CA GLN A 38 3.31 -13.29 13.37
C GLN A 38 4.82 -13.34 13.12
N ALA A 39 5.30 -14.45 12.57
CA ALA A 39 6.69 -14.55 12.15
C ALA A 39 6.96 -13.56 11.01
N SER A 40 8.10 -12.87 11.10
CA SER A 40 8.55 -11.91 10.10
C SER A 40 9.99 -12.26 9.69
N SER A 41 10.27 -12.23 8.38
CA SER A 41 11.58 -12.51 7.81
C SER A 41 12.50 -11.28 7.75
N GLY A 42 12.06 -10.15 8.31
CA GLY A 42 12.81 -8.89 8.33
C GLY A 42 11.91 -7.67 8.13
N PRO A 43 12.49 -6.47 8.00
CA PRO A 43 11.73 -5.25 7.75
C PRO A 43 10.89 -5.36 6.47
N THR A 44 9.60 -5.08 6.57
CA THR A 44 8.65 -5.07 5.44
C THR A 44 7.78 -3.81 5.50
N PRO A 45 7.33 -3.26 4.34
CA PRO A 45 6.25 -2.28 4.32
C PRO A 45 5.00 -2.83 5.03
N MET A 46 4.26 -1.93 5.68
CA MET A 46 3.03 -2.22 6.44
C MET A 46 1.96 -1.19 6.07
N GLY A 47 0.70 -1.49 6.41
CA GLY A 47 -0.47 -0.69 6.05
C GLY A 47 -1.27 -1.34 4.93
N HIS A 48 -2.56 -1.54 5.18
CA HIS A 48 -3.49 -2.18 4.25
C HIS A 48 -4.85 -1.48 4.20
N GLU A 49 -4.92 -0.26 4.73
CA GLU A 49 -6.13 0.54 4.85
C GLU A 49 -5.85 1.95 4.34
N TYR A 50 -5.80 2.13 3.02
CA TYR A 50 -5.47 3.42 2.39
C TYR A 50 -6.56 3.91 1.45
N CYS A 51 -6.64 5.23 1.30
CA CYS A 51 -7.41 5.90 0.27
C CYS A 51 -6.57 7.01 -0.38
N GLY A 52 -6.84 7.28 -1.65
CA GLY A 52 -6.04 8.21 -2.42
C GLY A 52 -6.54 8.38 -3.84
N LEU A 53 -5.75 9.09 -4.65
CA LEU A 53 -6.02 9.29 -6.07
C LEU A 53 -5.16 8.35 -6.90
N VAL A 54 -5.75 7.75 -7.94
CA VAL A 54 -4.98 7.00 -8.93
C VAL A 54 -4.18 8.00 -9.78
N GLU A 55 -2.85 7.89 -9.77
CA GLU A 55 -1.95 8.76 -10.55
C GLU A 55 -1.50 8.11 -11.86
N GLU A 56 -1.33 6.79 -11.88
CA GLU A 56 -0.91 6.02 -13.06
C GLU A 56 -1.53 4.61 -13.03
N GLY A 57 -1.46 3.90 -14.15
CA GLY A 57 -2.10 2.61 -14.31
C GLY A 57 -3.60 2.77 -14.49
N ARG A 58 -4.37 1.72 -14.20
CA ARG A 58 -5.77 1.72 -14.60
C ARG A 58 -6.68 2.40 -13.57
N PRO A 59 -7.38 3.47 -13.98
CA PRO A 59 -8.81 3.59 -13.68
C PRO A 59 -9.58 3.85 -14.97
N ARG A 60 -10.66 3.09 -15.24
CA ARG A 60 -11.64 3.42 -16.30
C ARG A 60 -13.00 3.69 -15.68
N HIS A 61 -13.47 4.95 -15.71
CA HIS A 61 -14.86 5.32 -15.40
C HIS A 61 -15.75 5.45 -16.67
N ASP A 62 -15.21 5.28 -17.88
CA ASP A 62 -16.02 4.85 -19.03
C ASP A 62 -16.56 3.40 -18.85
N GLU A 63 -16.02 2.65 -17.87
CA GLU A 63 -16.54 1.38 -17.34
C GLU A 63 -17.14 1.51 -15.92
N MET A 64 -17.21 2.72 -15.34
CA MET A 64 -17.79 2.97 -14.00
C MET A 64 -18.99 3.94 -14.04
N VAL A 65 -19.63 4.12 -15.20
CA VAL A 65 -21.08 4.44 -15.25
C VAL A 65 -21.88 3.18 -14.98
#